data_AF-J2ZCW6-F1
#
_entry.id   AF-J2ZCW6-F1
#
_cell.length_a   1.000
_cell.length_b   1.000
_cell.length_c   1.000
_cell.angle_alpha   90.00
_cell.angle_beta   90.00
_cell.angle_gamma   90.00
#
_symmetry.space_group_name_H-M   'P 1'
#
loop_
_entity.id
_entity.type
_entity.pdbx_description
1 polymer ?
#
loop_
_entity_poly.entity_id
_entity_poly.type
_entity_poly.pdbx_seq_one_letter_code
_entity_poly.pdbx_strand_id
1 'polypeptide(L)'
;MRRRRLLAACSTVVGLSGCGGLLPESGEHTATSRTTEASATTPGTPTSEQFVSVKNTRPTAVYLTLGVGEAFTESFELFPGEQVRFSTTLAPNTERDVVVETAAGERATFRWTVDPTLDGLATYLTTDGVEFWRHVRCRDDCLQSNGEVSADLPLVGDGIGRWYAPAGVVVQNPASTPQTADLTVVLGDETLFTTRARLPVETQISVPVSYRSGDYTVTVAIGGREATTEWPVPEVPERHVTLDDPVEFGCGPANSTLTLSNRDSAEHTLAVTVARDGREVFSRRVTLPAKTDERLTPVAESGPYEVTVETESERTTATWWSCPPRGPATLLVDATGSVTLQQGGPRRG
;
A
#
# COMPACT_ATOMS: atom_id res chain seq x y z
N MET A 1 -27.92 -18.72 -11.08
CA MET A 1 -28.06 -19.71 -12.19
C MET A 1 -26.67 -20.26 -12.52
N ARG A 2 -26.53 -21.60 -12.62
CA ARG A 2 -25.41 -22.43 -13.17
C ARG A 2 -23.94 -21.98 -12.91
N ARG A 3 -23.21 -22.53 -11.92
CA ARG A 3 -22.34 -23.75 -11.91
C ARG A 3 -21.17 -23.84 -12.93
N ARG A 4 -19.96 -23.91 -12.35
CA ARG A 4 -18.75 -24.72 -12.67
C ARG A 4 -17.79 -24.32 -13.81
N ARG A 5 -16.50 -24.16 -13.45
CA ARG A 5 -15.27 -24.85 -13.96
C ARG A 5 -14.12 -24.53 -12.99
N LEU A 6 -13.66 -25.47 -12.14
CA LEU A 6 -12.60 -26.48 -12.36
C LEU A 6 -11.17 -25.90 -12.34
N LEU A 7 -10.48 -26.07 -11.22
CA LEU A 7 -9.06 -26.45 -11.20
C LEU A 7 -8.98 -27.79 -10.46
N ALA A 8 -8.79 -28.83 -11.25
CA ALA A 8 -8.49 -30.19 -10.83
C ALA A 8 -7.18 -30.58 -11.52
N ALA A 9 -6.09 -30.60 -10.76
CA ALA A 9 -4.89 -31.37 -11.05
C ALA A 9 -4.00 -31.35 -9.79
N CYS A 10 -4.12 -32.39 -8.97
CA CYS A 10 -3.06 -32.98 -8.13
C CYS A 10 -3.66 -34.08 -7.25
N SER A 11 -3.98 -35.22 -7.86
CA SER A 11 -3.95 -36.56 -7.25
C SER A 11 -2.49 -37.02 -7.38
N THR A 12 -1.81 -37.73 -6.47
CA THR A 12 -2.16 -38.70 -5.42
C THR A 12 -0.85 -39.08 -4.72
N VAL A 13 -0.79 -39.14 -3.38
CA VAL A 13 -0.16 -40.26 -2.65
C VAL A 13 -0.97 -40.53 -1.38
N VAL A 14 -1.37 -41.79 -1.26
CA VAL A 14 -2.13 -42.42 -0.17
C VAL A 14 -1.15 -42.87 0.92
N GLY A 15 -1.52 -42.77 2.20
CA GLY A 15 -0.68 -43.29 3.29
C GLY A 15 -1.29 -43.26 4.71
N LEU A 16 -2.33 -44.07 4.92
CA LEU A 16 -2.70 -44.83 6.13
C LEU A 16 -2.63 -44.23 7.56
N SER A 17 -3.84 -44.22 8.15
CA SER A 17 -4.27 -44.36 9.55
C SER A 17 -3.37 -45.10 10.56
N GLY A 18 -3.46 -44.69 11.84
CA GLY A 18 -3.18 -45.55 13.00
C GLY A 18 -3.39 -44.89 14.37
N CYS A 19 -4.58 -45.01 14.95
CA CYS A 19 -4.84 -44.80 16.38
C CYS A 19 -4.48 -46.06 17.18
N GLY A 20 -3.98 -45.90 18.41
CA GLY A 20 -3.93 -47.00 19.39
C GLY A 20 -3.04 -46.70 20.58
N GLY A 21 -3.64 -46.33 21.72
CA GLY A 21 -2.93 -46.22 23.00
C GLY A 21 -2.80 -47.55 23.73
N LEU A 22 -1.90 -47.59 24.73
CA LEU A 22 -2.01 -48.21 26.06
C LEU A 22 -0.60 -48.39 26.68
N LEU A 23 -0.40 -47.81 27.86
CA LEU A 23 0.59 -48.24 28.88
C LEU A 23 -0.04 -49.40 29.69
N PRO A 24 0.65 -50.09 30.63
CA PRO A 24 2.06 -50.00 31.07
C PRO A 24 2.79 -51.36 31.15
N GLU A 25 4.13 -51.38 31.28
CA GLU A 25 4.80 -52.39 32.13
C GLU A 25 6.24 -52.00 32.50
N SER A 26 6.57 -52.32 33.74
CA SER A 26 7.80 -52.01 34.45
C SER A 26 8.91 -52.97 34.07
N GLY A 27 10.11 -52.46 33.81
CA GLY A 27 11.33 -53.25 33.69
C GLY A 27 12.57 -52.37 33.75
N GLU A 28 13.26 -52.39 34.89
CA GLU A 28 14.68 -52.00 34.95
C GLU A 28 15.47 -52.86 33.94
N HIS A 29 16.40 -52.27 33.19
CA HIS A 29 17.79 -52.72 33.09
C HIS A 29 18.60 -51.95 32.01
N THR A 30 19.77 -51.50 32.46
CA THR A 30 21.02 -51.29 31.70
C THR A 30 21.14 -50.06 30.79
N ALA A 31 21.89 -49.08 31.28
CA ALA A 31 22.43 -47.98 30.49
C ALA A 31 23.35 -48.52 29.38
N THR A 32 22.88 -48.44 28.13
CA THR A 32 23.72 -48.65 26.95
C THR A 32 24.23 -47.28 26.52
N SER A 33 25.55 -47.07 26.58
CA SER A 33 26.20 -45.89 26.02
C SER A 33 25.91 -45.81 24.51
N ARG A 34 24.98 -44.93 24.13
CA ARG A 34 24.71 -44.59 22.73
C ARG A 34 25.72 -43.54 22.30
N THR A 35 26.67 -43.94 21.45
CA THR A 35 27.48 -43.02 20.65
C THR A 35 26.54 -42.02 19.98
N THR A 36 26.70 -40.74 20.30
CA THR A 36 26.00 -39.65 19.61
C THR A 36 26.61 -39.57 18.21
N GLU A 37 25.99 -40.25 17.24
CA GLU A 37 26.15 -39.87 15.84
C GLU A 37 25.65 -38.44 15.72
N ALA A 38 26.59 -37.52 15.47
CA ALA A 38 26.26 -36.19 15.00
C ALA A 38 25.44 -36.37 13.71
N SER A 39 24.13 -36.16 13.79
CA SER A 39 23.33 -35.94 12.59
C SER A 39 23.93 -34.72 11.91
N ALA A 40 24.64 -34.97 10.81
CA ALA A 40 25.01 -33.93 9.89
C ALA A 40 23.71 -33.29 9.41
N THR A 41 23.43 -32.07 9.88
CA THR A 41 22.39 -31.23 9.31
C THR A 41 22.77 -31.00 7.86
N THR A 42 22.11 -31.69 6.93
CA THR A 42 22.21 -31.38 5.51
C THR A 42 21.95 -29.89 5.37
N PRO A 43 22.82 -29.09 4.72
CA PRO A 43 22.54 -27.70 4.47
C PRO A 43 21.19 -27.63 3.76
N GLY A 44 20.18 -27.06 4.43
CA GLY A 44 18.90 -26.81 3.80
C GLY A 44 19.13 -25.93 2.58
N THR A 45 18.37 -26.14 1.51
CA THR A 45 18.37 -25.25 0.35
C THR A 45 18.24 -23.80 0.85
N PRO A 46 19.11 -22.87 0.43
CA PRO A 46 19.01 -21.49 0.88
C PRO A 46 17.62 -20.97 0.55
N THR A 47 17.00 -20.29 1.50
CA THR A 47 15.69 -19.67 1.33
C THR A 47 15.76 -18.19 1.69
N SER A 48 14.88 -17.41 1.09
CA SER A 48 14.73 -15.98 1.35
C SER A 48 13.32 -15.71 1.86
N GLU A 49 13.22 -14.93 2.93
CA GLU A 49 11.94 -14.39 3.38
C GLU A 49 11.48 -13.32 2.38
N GLN A 50 10.26 -13.48 1.89
CA GLN A 50 9.65 -12.62 0.89
C GLN A 50 8.22 -12.30 1.30
N PHE A 51 7.65 -11.27 0.72
CA PHE A 51 6.22 -11.00 0.85
C PHE A 51 5.53 -10.80 -0.49
N VAL A 52 4.23 -11.05 -0.50
CA VAL A 52 3.32 -10.59 -1.54
C VAL A 52 2.20 -9.80 -0.88
N SER A 53 1.97 -8.57 -1.31
CA SER A 53 0.87 -7.75 -0.80
C SER A 53 -0.08 -7.34 -1.91
N VAL A 54 -1.37 -7.27 -1.59
CA VAL A 54 -2.40 -6.76 -2.49
C VAL A 54 -3.11 -5.60 -1.80
N LYS A 55 -3.12 -4.44 -2.44
CA LYS A 55 -3.81 -3.23 -1.98
C LYS A 55 -4.95 -2.90 -2.93
N ASN A 56 -6.14 -2.69 -2.39
CA ASN A 56 -7.29 -2.26 -3.18
C ASN A 56 -7.37 -0.73 -3.20
N THR A 57 -7.10 -0.13 -4.36
CA THR A 57 -7.16 1.33 -4.55
C THR A 57 -8.43 1.75 -5.30
N ARG A 58 -9.32 0.79 -5.58
CA ARG A 58 -10.62 1.05 -6.21
C ARG A 58 -11.60 1.64 -5.20
N PRO A 59 -12.62 2.36 -5.68
CA PRO A 59 -13.65 2.94 -4.81
C PRO A 59 -14.60 1.91 -4.18
N THR A 60 -14.52 0.64 -4.59
CA THR A 60 -15.41 -0.44 -4.15
C THR A 60 -14.64 -1.62 -3.60
N ALA A 61 -15.29 -2.42 -2.75
CA ALA A 61 -14.72 -3.69 -2.30
C ALA A 61 -14.48 -4.63 -3.50
N VAL A 62 -13.41 -5.42 -3.42
CA VAL A 62 -13.03 -6.38 -4.45
C VAL A 62 -12.81 -7.73 -3.81
N TYR A 63 -13.60 -8.73 -4.20
CA TYR A 63 -13.28 -10.11 -3.94
C TYR A 63 -12.31 -10.63 -4.99
N LEU A 64 -11.21 -11.25 -4.57
CA LEU A 64 -10.17 -11.75 -5.46
C LEU A 64 -9.54 -13.05 -4.95
N THR A 65 -8.87 -13.74 -5.87
CA THR A 65 -7.99 -14.86 -5.63
C THR A 65 -6.56 -14.47 -6.04
N LEU A 66 -5.62 -14.62 -5.11
CA LEU A 66 -4.18 -14.46 -5.32
C LEU A 66 -3.52 -15.84 -5.36
N GLY A 67 -2.74 -16.11 -6.40
CA GLY A 67 -1.90 -17.32 -6.51
C GLY A 67 -0.43 -16.95 -6.73
N VAL A 68 0.49 -17.69 -6.10
CA VAL A 68 1.94 -17.51 -6.27
C VAL A 68 2.56 -18.86 -6.64
N GLY A 69 2.66 -19.15 -7.94
CA GLY A 69 3.06 -20.45 -8.46
C GLY A 69 2.32 -21.60 -7.75
N GLU A 70 3.08 -22.58 -7.27
CA GLU A 70 2.58 -23.68 -6.42
C GLU A 70 2.74 -23.39 -4.91
N ALA A 71 3.26 -22.21 -4.53
CA ALA A 71 3.59 -21.90 -3.15
C ALA A 71 2.34 -21.69 -2.29
N PHE A 72 1.36 -20.91 -2.78
CA PHE A 72 0.06 -20.77 -2.12
C PHE A 72 -1.01 -20.18 -3.06
N THR A 73 -2.27 -20.31 -2.65
CA THR A 73 -3.43 -19.65 -3.25
C THR A 73 -4.39 -19.23 -2.17
N GLU A 74 -4.74 -17.95 -2.12
CA GLU A 74 -5.61 -17.34 -1.11
C GLU A 74 -6.74 -16.57 -1.78
N SER A 75 -7.94 -16.59 -1.18
CA SER A 75 -9.09 -15.81 -1.67
C SER A 75 -9.69 -14.98 -0.55
N PHE A 76 -9.85 -13.69 -0.79
CA PHE A 76 -10.29 -12.72 0.23
C PHE A 76 -10.98 -11.52 -0.43
N GLU A 77 -11.72 -10.79 0.38
CA GLU A 77 -12.28 -9.49 0.02
C GLU A 77 -11.37 -8.38 0.56
N LEU A 78 -11.11 -7.37 -0.26
CA LEU A 78 -10.45 -6.13 0.17
C LEU A 78 -11.42 -4.96 0.07
N PHE A 79 -11.60 -4.24 1.18
CA PHE A 79 -12.29 -2.95 1.17
C PHE A 79 -11.44 -1.86 0.51
N PRO A 80 -12.04 -0.75 0.04
CA PRO A 80 -11.29 0.39 -0.47
C PRO A 80 -10.22 0.88 0.51
N GLY A 81 -8.98 1.01 0.03
CA GLY A 81 -7.81 1.41 0.82
C GLY A 81 -7.17 0.30 1.64
N GLU A 82 -7.80 -0.88 1.73
CA GLU A 82 -7.27 -2.02 2.48
C GLU A 82 -6.09 -2.66 1.76
N GLN A 83 -5.15 -3.17 2.55
CA GLN A 83 -4.03 -3.97 2.08
C GLN A 83 -3.92 -5.25 2.91
N VAL A 84 -3.75 -6.38 2.23
CA VAL A 84 -3.37 -7.65 2.85
C VAL A 84 -1.95 -8.00 2.41
N ARG A 85 -1.17 -8.54 3.35
CA ARG A 85 0.23 -8.96 3.13
C ARG A 85 0.40 -10.40 3.56
N PHE A 86 0.99 -11.20 2.68
CA PHE A 86 1.36 -12.59 2.92
C PHE A 86 2.88 -12.67 2.97
N SER A 87 3.43 -13.15 4.09
CA SER A 87 4.84 -13.51 4.18
C SER A 87 5.04 -14.96 3.77
N THR A 88 6.10 -15.24 3.04
CA THR A 88 6.44 -16.58 2.57
C THR A 88 7.96 -16.76 2.48
N THR A 89 8.39 -18.00 2.37
CA THR A 89 9.81 -18.36 2.27
C THR A 89 10.02 -19.06 0.94
N LEU A 90 10.79 -18.43 0.05
CA LEU A 90 10.98 -18.90 -1.33
C LEU A 90 12.45 -19.18 -1.61
N ALA A 91 12.70 -20.13 -2.51
CA ALA A 91 14.05 -20.37 -3.02
C ALA A 91 14.53 -19.17 -3.86
N PRO A 92 15.71 -18.61 -3.58
CA PRO A 92 16.23 -17.46 -4.29
C PRO A 92 16.54 -17.79 -5.75
N ASN A 93 16.48 -16.79 -6.61
CA ASN A 93 16.69 -16.84 -8.06
C ASN A 93 15.78 -17.83 -8.79
N THR A 94 14.60 -18.11 -8.22
CA THR A 94 13.56 -18.91 -8.89
C THR A 94 12.47 -18.03 -9.46
N GLU A 95 11.92 -18.42 -10.59
CA GLU A 95 10.79 -17.72 -11.21
C GLU A 95 9.46 -18.33 -10.75
N ARG A 96 8.48 -17.45 -10.51
CA ARG A 96 7.13 -17.78 -10.08
C ARG A 96 6.14 -16.90 -10.83
N ASP A 97 5.04 -17.48 -11.28
CA ASP A 97 3.91 -16.67 -11.75
C ASP A 97 3.07 -16.22 -10.56
N VAL A 98 2.91 -14.90 -10.41
CA VAL A 98 1.94 -14.32 -9.50
C VAL A 98 0.69 -13.98 -10.29
N VAL A 99 -0.43 -14.58 -9.89
CA VAL A 99 -1.71 -14.44 -10.57
C VAL A 99 -2.69 -13.77 -9.63
N VAL A 100 -3.39 -12.76 -10.13
CA VAL A 100 -4.51 -12.12 -9.44
C VAL A 100 -5.73 -12.24 -10.32
N GLU A 101 -6.80 -12.80 -9.78
CA GLU A 101 -8.08 -12.92 -10.47
C GLU A 101 -9.20 -12.35 -9.59
N THR A 102 -9.95 -11.38 -10.10
CA THR A 102 -11.08 -10.79 -9.38
C THR A 102 -12.37 -11.53 -9.67
N ALA A 103 -13.35 -11.46 -8.77
CA ALA A 103 -14.67 -12.04 -9.00
C ALA A 103 -15.41 -11.44 -10.21
N ALA A 104 -14.98 -10.26 -10.68
CA ALA A 104 -15.50 -9.63 -11.90
C ALA A 104 -14.93 -10.26 -13.20
N GLY A 105 -14.00 -11.21 -13.09
CA GLY A 105 -13.39 -11.92 -14.22
C GLY A 105 -12.13 -11.25 -14.78
N GLU A 106 -11.66 -10.17 -14.17
CA GLU A 106 -10.35 -9.59 -14.49
C GLU A 106 -9.25 -10.52 -13.99
N ARG A 107 -8.25 -10.76 -14.83
CA ARG A 107 -7.10 -11.61 -14.49
C ARG A 107 -5.81 -10.95 -14.96
N ALA A 108 -4.85 -10.84 -14.05
CA ALA A 108 -3.52 -10.33 -14.33
C ALA A 108 -2.46 -11.35 -13.88
N THR A 109 -1.31 -11.35 -14.54
CA THR A 109 -0.21 -12.28 -14.24
C THR A 109 1.12 -11.56 -14.36
N PHE A 110 2.01 -11.81 -13.40
CA PHE A 110 3.35 -11.25 -13.35
C PHE A 110 4.38 -12.35 -13.12
N ARG A 111 5.42 -12.38 -13.95
CA ARG A 111 6.53 -13.33 -13.82
C ARG A 111 7.54 -12.79 -12.82
N TRP A 112 7.45 -13.25 -11.58
CA TRP A 112 8.29 -12.79 -10.48
C TRP A 112 9.54 -13.65 -10.34
N THR A 113 10.71 -13.03 -10.44
CA THR A 113 11.98 -13.66 -10.02
C THR A 113 12.24 -13.33 -8.56
N VAL A 114 12.41 -14.36 -7.73
CA VAL A 114 12.73 -14.20 -6.30
C VAL A 114 14.16 -13.70 -6.15
N ASP A 115 14.32 -12.40 -5.97
CA ASP A 115 15.61 -11.76 -5.76
C ASP A 115 15.83 -11.53 -4.25
N PRO A 116 16.85 -12.15 -3.63
CA PRO A 116 17.09 -12.01 -2.20
C PRO A 116 17.50 -10.59 -1.76
N THR A 117 17.80 -9.69 -2.70
CA THR A 117 18.06 -8.27 -2.45
C THR A 117 16.78 -7.44 -2.37
N LEU A 118 15.63 -8.01 -2.76
CA LEU A 118 14.31 -7.41 -2.66
C LEU A 118 13.53 -8.06 -1.50
N ASP A 119 12.54 -7.34 -0.97
CA ASP A 119 11.69 -7.86 0.10
C ASP A 119 10.47 -8.62 -0.42
N GLY A 120 10.01 -8.33 -1.63
CA GLY A 120 8.78 -8.95 -2.14
C GLY A 120 8.17 -8.31 -3.36
N LEU A 121 6.87 -8.53 -3.51
CA LEU A 121 6.04 -8.01 -4.59
C LEU A 121 4.81 -7.28 -4.01
N ALA A 122 4.63 -6.02 -4.39
CA ALA A 122 3.43 -5.25 -4.11
C ALA A 122 2.51 -5.26 -5.33
N THR A 123 1.23 -5.50 -5.11
CA THR A 123 0.19 -5.51 -6.13
C THR A 123 -0.85 -4.44 -5.78
N TYR A 124 -1.23 -3.62 -6.76
CA TYR A 124 -2.26 -2.60 -6.60
C TYR A 124 -3.43 -2.91 -7.53
N LEU A 125 -4.64 -2.97 -6.99
CA LEU A 125 -5.87 -3.05 -7.77
C LEU A 125 -6.30 -1.62 -8.06
N THR A 126 -6.03 -1.14 -9.27
CA THR A 126 -6.33 0.23 -9.72
C THR A 126 -7.62 0.24 -10.53
N THR A 127 -8.13 1.43 -10.86
CA THR A 127 -9.30 1.55 -11.75
C THR A 127 -9.04 1.05 -13.16
N ASP A 128 -7.78 1.06 -13.60
CA ASP A 128 -7.36 0.71 -14.96
C ASP A 128 -6.86 -0.73 -15.08
N GLY A 129 -6.62 -1.42 -13.96
CA GLY A 129 -6.26 -2.82 -13.96
C GLY A 129 -5.63 -3.30 -12.66
N VAL A 130 -4.64 -4.18 -12.79
CA VAL A 130 -3.78 -4.65 -11.71
C VAL A 130 -2.34 -4.31 -12.06
N GLU A 131 -1.66 -3.63 -11.14
CA GLU A 131 -0.26 -3.24 -11.27
C GLU A 131 0.61 -4.06 -10.31
N PHE A 132 1.79 -4.46 -10.79
CA PHE A 132 2.76 -5.22 -10.01
C PHE A 132 4.05 -4.42 -9.87
N TRP A 133 4.56 -4.37 -8.65
CA TRP A 133 5.78 -3.65 -8.31
C TRP A 133 6.66 -4.54 -7.47
N ARG A 134 7.89 -4.78 -7.91
CA ARG A 134 8.90 -5.37 -7.04
C ARG A 134 9.19 -4.40 -5.92
N HIS A 135 9.31 -4.90 -4.70
CA HIS A 135 9.38 -4.05 -3.52
C HIS A 135 10.71 -4.19 -2.80
N VAL A 136 11.30 -3.04 -2.47
CA VAL A 136 12.40 -2.92 -1.52
C VAL A 136 11.97 -1.95 -0.42
N ARG A 137 12.11 -2.37 0.82
CA ARG A 137 12.07 -1.50 1.98
C ARG A 137 13.50 -1.15 2.29
N CYS A 138 13.79 0.14 2.25
CA CYS A 138 15.09 0.65 2.58
C CYS A 138 15.42 0.32 4.06
N ARG A 139 16.53 -0.38 4.30
CA ARG A 139 17.15 -0.59 5.62
C ARG A 139 18.47 0.19 5.68
N ASP A 140 19.30 0.01 6.70
CA ASP A 140 20.56 0.77 6.83
C ASP A 140 21.52 0.61 5.62
N ASP A 141 21.33 -0.43 4.81
CA ASP A 141 22.19 -0.84 3.69
C ASP A 141 21.78 -0.32 2.30
N CYS A 142 20.53 0.10 2.13
CA CYS A 142 20.02 0.61 0.84
C CYS A 142 20.49 2.05 0.56
N LEU A 143 20.80 2.80 1.62
CA LEU A 143 21.28 4.17 1.53
C LEU A 143 22.80 4.11 1.37
N GLN A 144 23.29 3.96 0.15
CA GLN A 144 24.69 4.30 -0.15
C GLN A 144 24.82 5.82 -0.09
N SER A 145 24.91 6.34 1.13
CA SER A 145 25.10 7.74 1.35
C SER A 145 26.55 8.11 1.05
N ASN A 146 26.71 9.11 0.19
CA ASN A 146 27.99 9.78 -0.03
C ASN A 146 28.21 10.92 0.98
N GLY A 147 27.30 11.10 1.95
CA GLY A 147 27.36 12.09 3.03
C GLY A 147 27.04 11.49 4.40
N GLU A 148 27.14 12.30 5.45
CA GLU A 148 26.79 11.91 6.82
C GLU A 148 25.27 11.68 6.91
N VAL A 149 24.81 10.43 6.76
CA VAL A 149 23.43 10.10 7.15
C VAL A 149 23.39 10.29 8.65
N SER A 150 22.44 11.07 9.17
CA SER A 150 22.08 10.97 10.57
C SER A 150 21.72 9.51 10.82
N ALA A 151 22.59 8.75 11.49
CA ALA A 151 22.58 7.28 11.57
C ALA A 151 21.35 6.65 12.25
N ASP A 152 20.31 7.45 12.50
CA ASP A 152 19.10 7.12 13.25
C ASP A 152 17.83 7.36 12.43
N LEU A 153 17.79 6.96 11.14
CA LEU A 153 16.54 6.95 10.37
C LEU A 153 15.77 5.64 10.59
N PRO A 154 14.42 5.68 10.77
CA PRO A 154 13.60 6.88 10.87
C PRO A 154 13.86 7.64 12.18
N LEU A 155 13.99 8.98 12.08
CA LEU A 155 14.21 9.81 13.28
C LEU A 155 13.14 9.55 14.33
N VAL A 156 13.56 9.36 15.58
CA VAL A 156 12.66 9.21 16.72
C VAL A 156 11.75 10.43 16.82
N GLY A 157 10.45 10.18 16.95
CA GLY A 157 9.40 11.20 16.87
C GLY A 157 9.44 12.23 17.99
N ASP A 158 8.65 13.30 17.80
CA ASP A 158 8.48 14.44 18.73
C ASP A 158 7.69 14.10 20.02
N GLY A 159 7.35 12.82 20.23
CA GLY A 159 6.54 12.35 21.36
C GLY A 159 5.03 12.55 21.17
N ILE A 160 4.59 13.17 20.07
CA ILE A 160 3.18 13.35 19.73
C ILE A 160 2.69 12.09 19.00
N GLY A 161 2.23 11.11 19.79
CA GLY A 161 1.37 10.02 19.33
C GLY A 161 1.95 9.11 18.25
N ARG A 162 2.46 7.94 18.66
CA ARG A 162 2.91 6.79 17.84
C ARG A 162 1.82 6.12 16.97
N TRP A 163 0.76 6.83 16.59
CA TRP A 163 -0.44 6.27 15.96
C TRP A 163 -0.36 6.26 14.42
N TYR A 164 0.74 6.72 13.81
CA TYR A 164 0.93 6.73 12.36
C TYR A 164 2.23 6.01 11.94
N ALA A 165 2.22 5.41 10.74
CA ALA A 165 3.43 4.93 10.08
C ALA A 165 4.44 6.08 9.93
N PRO A 166 5.76 5.84 10.00
CA PRO A 166 6.73 6.92 9.83
C PRO A 166 6.49 7.64 8.50
N ALA A 167 6.72 8.96 8.48
CA ALA A 167 6.86 9.70 7.24
C ALA A 167 7.82 8.95 6.32
N GLY A 168 7.39 8.64 5.11
CA GLY A 168 8.16 7.84 4.16
C GLY A 168 8.20 8.44 2.75
N VAL A 169 9.26 8.15 2.01
CA VAL A 169 9.32 8.41 0.56
C VAL A 169 9.24 7.08 -0.17
N VAL A 170 8.35 6.97 -1.14
CA VAL A 170 8.25 5.81 -2.03
C VAL A 170 8.72 6.22 -3.41
N VAL A 171 9.83 5.67 -3.88
CA VAL A 171 10.39 5.96 -5.21
C VAL A 171 10.10 4.80 -6.15
N GLN A 172 9.45 5.06 -7.27
CA GLN A 172 8.99 4.08 -8.24
C GLN A 172 9.71 4.28 -9.58
N ASN A 173 10.28 3.20 -10.12
CA ASN A 173 10.81 3.17 -11.47
C ASN A 173 9.86 2.38 -12.39
N PRO A 174 8.95 3.03 -13.13
CA PRO A 174 8.08 2.37 -14.10
C PRO A 174 8.80 1.98 -15.40
N ALA A 175 10.03 2.48 -15.63
CA ALA A 175 10.71 2.30 -16.90
C ALA A 175 11.15 0.83 -17.09
N SER A 176 11.24 0.44 -18.36
CA SER A 176 11.76 -0.86 -18.80
C SER A 176 13.29 -0.97 -18.71
N THR A 177 13.97 0.05 -18.18
CA THR A 177 15.41 0.07 -17.93
C THR A 177 15.71 0.52 -16.49
N PRO A 178 16.74 -0.02 -15.83
CA PRO A 178 17.14 0.44 -14.51
C PRO A 178 17.47 1.94 -14.51
N GLN A 179 17.10 2.63 -13.44
CA GLN A 179 17.37 4.05 -13.25
C GLN A 179 18.20 4.29 -12.00
N THR A 180 18.89 5.43 -11.96
CA THR A 180 19.62 5.89 -10.78
C THR A 180 19.10 7.27 -10.42
N ALA A 181 18.63 7.41 -9.19
CA ALA A 181 18.10 8.66 -8.66
C ALA A 181 18.91 9.08 -7.43
N ASP A 182 19.24 10.37 -7.38
CA ASP A 182 19.74 11.03 -6.18
C ASP A 182 18.52 11.61 -5.44
N LEU A 183 18.27 11.14 -4.22
CA LEU A 183 17.15 11.55 -3.37
C LEU A 183 17.68 12.35 -2.17
N THR A 184 17.14 13.55 -2.00
CA THR A 184 17.42 14.43 -0.86
C THR A 184 16.12 14.74 -0.13
N VAL A 185 16.12 14.62 1.19
CA VAL A 185 14.99 14.99 2.03
C VAL A 185 15.44 15.98 3.10
N VAL A 186 14.72 17.08 3.20
CA VAL A 186 14.98 18.20 4.12
C VAL A 186 13.75 18.43 4.99
N LEU A 187 13.94 18.74 6.27
CA LEU A 187 12.89 19.20 7.20
C LEU A 187 13.27 20.59 7.72
N GLY A 188 12.51 21.62 7.31
CA GLY A 188 12.92 23.01 7.54
C GLY A 188 14.25 23.32 6.84
N ASP A 189 15.27 23.71 7.61
CA ASP A 189 16.62 23.97 7.10
C ASP A 189 17.60 22.79 7.32
N GLU A 190 17.13 21.67 7.88
CA GLU A 190 17.95 20.50 8.20
C GLU A 190 17.84 19.44 7.11
N THR A 191 18.96 19.12 6.44
CA THR A 191 19.01 17.97 5.53
C THR A 191 19.03 16.68 6.33
N LEU A 192 17.99 15.86 6.19
CA LEU A 192 17.88 14.59 6.92
C LEU A 192 18.77 13.51 6.29
N PHE A 193 18.74 13.42 4.96
CA PHE A 193 19.66 12.57 4.21
C PHE A 193 19.77 12.99 2.75
N THR A 194 20.85 12.56 2.11
CA THR A 194 21.07 12.58 0.67
C THR A 194 21.58 11.20 0.26
N THR A 195 20.91 10.54 -0.66
CA THR A 195 21.25 9.17 -1.05
C THR A 195 21.19 8.99 -2.55
N ARG A 196 22.02 8.07 -3.06
CA ARG A 196 21.96 7.62 -4.45
C ARG A 196 21.40 6.20 -4.46
N ALA A 197 20.22 6.03 -5.05
CA ALA A 197 19.57 4.73 -5.18
C ALA A 197 19.57 4.28 -6.65
N ARG A 198 19.97 3.02 -6.88
CA ARG A 198 19.74 2.35 -8.16
C ARG A 198 18.46 1.55 -8.08
N LEU A 199 17.48 1.91 -8.90
CA LEU A 199 16.19 1.25 -8.98
C LEU A 199 16.17 0.31 -10.19
N PRO A 200 16.00 -1.02 -9.99
CA PRO A 200 15.70 -1.93 -11.08
C PRO A 200 14.38 -1.56 -11.78
N VAL A 201 14.09 -2.20 -12.91
CA VAL A 201 12.84 -1.97 -13.67
C VAL A 201 11.64 -2.34 -12.80
N GLU A 202 10.49 -1.69 -12.97
CA GLU A 202 9.23 -2.06 -12.30
C GLU A 202 9.40 -2.29 -10.77
N THR A 203 10.19 -1.42 -10.14
CA THR A 203 10.56 -1.56 -8.73
C THR A 203 10.17 -0.31 -7.97
N GLN A 204 9.66 -0.50 -6.76
CA GLN A 204 9.43 0.54 -5.78
C GLN A 204 10.35 0.36 -4.57
N ILE A 205 10.93 1.47 -4.11
CA ILE A 205 11.71 1.54 -2.88
C ILE A 205 10.95 2.40 -1.87
N SER A 206 10.66 1.85 -0.69
CA SER A 206 10.08 2.59 0.43
C SER A 206 11.17 2.96 1.43
N VAL A 207 11.41 4.27 1.59
CA VAL A 207 12.41 4.86 2.48
C VAL A 207 11.71 5.46 3.69
N PRO A 208 11.75 4.83 4.87
CA PRO A 208 11.24 5.45 6.10
C PRO A 208 12.15 6.61 6.50
N VAL A 209 11.57 7.79 6.74
CA VAL A 209 12.30 9.04 7.00
C VAL A 209 12.22 9.45 8.47
N SER A 210 11.01 9.62 9.02
CA SER A 210 10.88 10.26 10.34
C SER A 210 9.54 9.97 10.99
N TYR A 211 9.47 9.99 12.32
CA TYR A 211 8.21 10.06 13.07
C TYR A 211 7.88 11.49 13.52
N ARG A 212 8.43 12.51 12.86
CA ARG A 212 8.13 13.92 13.15
C ARG A 212 7.07 14.44 12.17
N SER A 213 6.24 15.36 12.64
CA SER A 213 5.38 16.16 11.78
C SER A 213 6.15 17.41 11.29
N GLY A 214 5.73 17.98 10.16
CA GLY A 214 6.36 19.16 9.61
C GLY A 214 6.23 19.27 8.09
N ASP A 215 6.75 20.37 7.55
CA ASP A 215 6.80 20.63 6.13
C ASP A 215 8.18 20.21 5.60
N TYR A 216 8.21 19.07 4.94
CA TYR A 216 9.42 18.51 4.33
C TYR A 216 9.60 19.03 2.91
N THR A 217 10.83 19.00 2.43
CA THR A 217 11.14 19.16 1.00
C THR A 217 11.78 17.87 0.50
N VAL A 218 11.25 17.34 -0.61
CA VAL A 218 11.80 16.18 -1.31
C VAL A 218 12.35 16.64 -2.65
N THR A 219 13.63 16.38 -2.88
CA THR A 219 14.31 16.64 -4.15
C THR A 219 14.78 15.32 -4.74
N VAL A 220 14.52 15.14 -6.03
CA VAL A 220 14.91 13.95 -6.79
C VAL A 220 15.66 14.40 -8.04
N ALA A 221 16.89 13.92 -8.21
CA ALA A 221 17.68 14.16 -9.40
C ALA A 221 17.93 12.87 -10.18
N ILE A 222 17.64 12.88 -11.48
CA ILE A 222 17.80 11.75 -12.39
C ILE A 222 18.32 12.23 -13.75
N GLY A 223 19.42 11.63 -14.22
CA GLY A 223 20.00 11.95 -15.53
C GLY A 223 20.36 13.43 -15.70
N GLY A 224 20.81 14.10 -14.63
CA GLY A 224 21.18 15.51 -14.64
C GLY A 224 20.01 16.50 -14.58
N ARG A 225 18.77 16.00 -14.47
CA ARG A 225 17.56 16.80 -14.19
C ARG A 225 17.24 16.70 -12.71
N GLU A 226 16.60 17.74 -12.17
CA GLU A 226 16.20 17.82 -10.77
C GLU A 226 14.75 18.27 -10.68
N ALA A 227 14.00 17.66 -9.76
CA ALA A 227 12.63 18.03 -9.44
C ALA A 227 12.48 18.10 -7.93
N THR A 228 11.73 19.08 -7.45
CA THR A 228 11.55 19.36 -6.01
C THR A 228 10.08 19.56 -5.69
N THR A 229 9.67 19.10 -4.51
CA THR A 229 8.33 19.32 -4.00
C THR A 229 8.31 19.51 -2.49
N GLU A 230 7.35 20.31 -2.03
CA GLU A 230 6.93 20.31 -0.63
C GLU A 230 6.19 19.01 -0.29
N TRP A 231 6.29 18.61 0.97
CA TRP A 231 5.71 17.39 1.52
C TRP A 231 5.21 17.64 2.95
N PRO A 232 3.93 18.01 3.12
CA PRO A 232 3.36 18.27 4.44
C PRO A 232 3.01 16.96 5.17
N VAL A 233 3.61 16.74 6.34
CA VAL A 233 3.35 15.61 7.23
C VAL A 233 2.64 16.12 8.48
N PRO A 234 1.51 15.54 8.90
CA PRO A 234 1.01 14.21 8.55
C PRO A 234 -0.08 14.18 7.47
N GLU A 235 -0.35 15.30 6.78
CA GLU A 235 -1.36 15.36 5.71
C GLU A 235 -1.12 14.32 4.62
N VAL A 236 0.14 14.22 4.20
CA VAL A 236 0.67 13.26 3.26
C VAL A 236 1.74 12.47 4.01
N PRO A 237 1.45 11.30 4.59
CA PRO A 237 2.45 10.57 5.37
C PRO A 237 3.46 9.82 4.48
N GLU A 238 3.10 9.50 3.24
CA GLU A 238 4.04 8.93 2.26
C GLU A 238 4.09 9.82 1.02
N ARG A 239 5.29 10.29 0.65
CA ARG A 239 5.52 10.98 -0.61
C ARG A 239 5.89 9.97 -1.69
N HIS A 240 5.02 9.81 -2.68
CA HIS A 240 5.32 8.98 -3.84
C HIS A 240 6.05 9.80 -4.90
N VAL A 241 7.10 9.22 -5.45
CA VAL A 241 7.94 9.78 -6.52
C VAL A 241 7.95 8.76 -7.65
N THR A 242 7.43 9.12 -8.81
CA THR A 242 7.52 8.30 -10.02
C THR A 242 8.62 8.86 -10.92
N LEU A 243 9.60 8.03 -11.26
CA LEU A 243 10.78 8.41 -12.04
C LEU A 243 10.50 8.43 -13.57
N ASP A 244 9.39 9.04 -13.95
CA ASP A 244 9.03 9.30 -15.35
C ASP A 244 9.74 10.53 -15.93
N ASP A 245 9.40 10.90 -17.16
CA ASP A 245 9.79 12.17 -17.76
C ASP A 245 8.54 12.99 -18.12
N PRO A 246 8.18 14.02 -17.33
CA PRO A 246 8.89 14.53 -16.14
C PRO A 246 8.78 13.64 -14.89
N VAL A 247 9.63 13.88 -13.88
CA VAL A 247 9.48 13.24 -12.55
C VAL A 247 8.16 13.71 -11.94
N GLU A 248 7.35 12.77 -11.48
CA GLU A 248 6.03 13.06 -10.90
C GLU A 248 6.03 12.83 -9.39
N PHE A 249 5.34 13.72 -8.68
CA PHE A 249 5.17 13.61 -7.23
C PHE A 249 3.69 13.45 -6.86
N GLY A 250 3.40 12.42 -6.06
CA GLY A 250 2.06 12.12 -5.58
C GLY A 250 2.05 11.72 -4.12
N CYS A 251 0.91 11.21 -3.65
CA CYS A 251 0.75 10.63 -2.32
C CYS A 251 0.29 9.17 -2.40
N GLY A 252 0.58 8.52 -3.54
CA GLY A 252 0.19 7.14 -3.82
C GLY A 252 -1.11 7.05 -4.62
N PRO A 253 -1.76 5.88 -4.63
CA PRO A 253 -3.03 5.68 -5.33
C PRO A 253 -4.14 6.56 -4.75
N ALA A 254 -4.97 7.17 -5.58
CA ALA A 254 -6.01 8.07 -5.12
C ALA A 254 -7.08 7.36 -4.28
N ASN A 255 -7.51 7.99 -3.19
CA ASN A 255 -8.77 7.65 -2.57
C ASN A 255 -9.88 8.40 -3.31
N SER A 256 -10.33 7.84 -4.44
CA SER A 256 -11.21 8.54 -5.38
C SER A 256 -12.65 8.69 -4.89
N THR A 257 -13.05 8.01 -3.82
CA THR A 257 -14.43 8.01 -3.32
C THR A 257 -14.75 9.21 -2.43
N LEU A 258 -15.78 9.96 -2.80
CA LEU A 258 -16.44 10.95 -1.96
C LEU A 258 -17.88 10.48 -1.69
N THR A 259 -18.22 10.23 -0.42
CA THR A 259 -19.57 9.82 -0.03
C THR A 259 -20.38 11.06 0.34
N LEU A 260 -21.55 11.24 -0.24
CA LEU A 260 -22.55 12.19 0.22
C LEU A 260 -23.49 11.46 1.17
N SER A 261 -23.71 11.99 2.37
CA SER A 261 -24.52 11.34 3.40
C SER A 261 -25.53 12.32 3.96
N ASN A 262 -26.82 12.04 3.76
CA ASN A 262 -27.91 12.84 4.31
C ASN A 262 -28.42 12.19 5.59
N ARG A 263 -28.12 12.78 6.74
CA ARG A 263 -28.65 12.36 8.04
C ARG A 263 -29.81 13.24 8.50
N ASP A 264 -30.29 14.17 7.68
CA ASP A 264 -31.58 14.84 7.86
C ASP A 264 -32.74 13.89 7.49
N SER A 265 -33.91 14.20 8.03
CA SER A 265 -35.22 13.71 7.62
C SER A 265 -35.79 14.39 6.37
N ALA A 266 -35.22 15.51 5.92
CA ALA A 266 -35.59 16.18 4.68
C ALA A 266 -34.69 15.78 3.51
N GLU A 267 -35.20 15.95 2.28
CA GLU A 267 -34.39 15.88 1.06
C GLU A 267 -33.56 17.15 0.91
N HIS A 268 -32.33 17.01 0.39
CA HIS A 268 -31.42 18.12 0.14
C HIS A 268 -30.88 18.08 -1.27
N THR A 269 -30.79 19.24 -1.92
CA THR A 269 -30.08 19.37 -3.21
C THR A 269 -28.73 20.05 -2.97
N LEU A 270 -27.66 19.34 -3.31
CA LEU A 270 -26.28 19.78 -3.14
C LEU A 270 -25.66 20.07 -4.51
N ALA A 271 -25.06 21.24 -4.69
CA ALA A 271 -24.12 21.46 -5.79
C ALA A 271 -22.70 21.24 -5.28
N VAL A 272 -22.08 20.14 -5.70
CA VAL A 272 -20.75 19.72 -5.28
C VAL A 272 -19.76 20.05 -6.38
N THR A 273 -18.76 20.88 -6.05
CA THR A 273 -17.66 21.24 -6.94
C THR A 273 -16.35 20.79 -6.29
N VAL A 274 -15.50 20.13 -7.07
CA VAL A 274 -14.15 19.75 -6.66
C VAL A 274 -13.16 20.43 -7.58
N ALA A 275 -12.18 21.11 -6.99
CA ALA A 275 -11.15 21.84 -7.71
C ALA A 275 -9.75 21.46 -7.21
N ARG A 276 -8.77 21.57 -8.11
CA ARG A 276 -7.34 21.44 -7.81
C ARG A 276 -6.62 22.62 -8.44
N ASP A 277 -5.78 23.30 -7.66
CA ASP A 277 -5.00 24.46 -8.11
C ASP A 277 -5.86 25.54 -8.81
N GLY A 278 -7.04 25.80 -8.24
CA GLY A 278 -8.02 26.77 -8.76
C GLY A 278 -8.76 26.32 -10.03
N ARG A 279 -8.52 25.10 -10.53
CA ARG A 279 -9.19 24.53 -11.70
C ARG A 279 -10.25 23.52 -11.26
N GLU A 280 -11.48 23.71 -11.73
CA GLU A 280 -12.55 22.72 -11.53
C GLU A 280 -12.18 21.41 -12.23
N VAL A 281 -12.23 20.30 -11.48
CA VAL A 281 -12.02 18.93 -11.99
C VAL A 281 -13.31 18.12 -11.97
N PHE A 282 -14.29 18.53 -11.17
CA PHE A 282 -15.60 17.89 -11.09
C PHE A 282 -16.65 18.90 -10.62
N SER A 283 -17.84 18.85 -11.21
CA SER A 283 -19.01 19.58 -10.75
C SER A 283 -20.27 18.77 -10.99
N ARG A 284 -21.09 18.61 -9.94
CA ARG A 284 -22.34 17.87 -10.02
C ARG A 284 -23.37 18.41 -9.03
N ARG A 285 -24.59 18.58 -9.52
CA ARG A 285 -25.76 18.77 -8.67
C ARG A 285 -26.38 17.41 -8.34
N VAL A 286 -26.59 17.15 -7.05
CA VAL A 286 -27.10 15.88 -6.53
C VAL A 286 -28.28 16.16 -5.62
N THR A 287 -29.41 15.52 -5.89
CA THR A 287 -30.55 15.50 -4.97
C THR A 287 -30.45 14.25 -4.11
N LEU A 288 -30.29 14.44 -2.81
CA LEU A 288 -30.00 13.39 -1.83
C LEU A 288 -31.21 13.19 -0.92
N PRO A 289 -31.97 12.08 -1.09
CA PRO A 289 -33.12 11.78 -0.26
C PRO A 289 -32.77 11.68 1.23
N ALA A 290 -33.78 11.88 2.08
CA ALA A 290 -33.65 11.76 3.52
C ALA A 290 -33.04 10.40 3.93
N LYS A 291 -32.08 10.42 4.86
CA LYS A 291 -31.45 9.21 5.42
C LYS A 291 -30.76 8.30 4.39
N THR A 292 -30.23 8.86 3.30
CA THR A 292 -29.52 8.09 2.26
C THR A 292 -28.06 8.49 2.09
N ASP A 293 -27.30 7.58 1.51
CA ASP A 293 -25.90 7.79 1.13
C ASP A 293 -25.76 7.61 -0.39
N GLU A 294 -25.04 8.52 -1.05
CA GLU A 294 -24.65 8.41 -2.47
C GLU A 294 -23.13 8.47 -2.59
N ARG A 295 -22.53 7.65 -3.47
CA ARG A 295 -21.08 7.67 -3.70
C ARG A 295 -20.75 8.34 -5.03
N LEU A 296 -19.75 9.20 -4.98
CA LEU A 296 -19.16 9.86 -6.14
C LEU A 296 -17.70 9.44 -6.30
N THR A 297 -17.22 9.49 -7.54
CA THR A 297 -15.79 9.27 -7.89
C THR A 297 -15.27 10.50 -8.65
N PRO A 298 -15.16 11.66 -7.99
CA PRO A 298 -14.90 12.93 -8.66
C PRO A 298 -13.46 13.07 -9.19
N VAL A 299 -12.51 12.30 -8.68
CA VAL A 299 -11.08 12.43 -9.01
C VAL A 299 -10.45 11.05 -9.24
N ALA A 300 -9.47 10.97 -10.13
CA ALA A 300 -8.66 9.76 -10.36
C ALA A 300 -7.25 9.89 -9.78
N GLU A 301 -6.76 11.12 -9.62
CA GLU A 301 -5.42 11.40 -9.12
C GLU A 301 -5.41 11.67 -7.61
N SER A 302 -4.32 11.31 -6.94
CA SER A 302 -4.15 11.56 -5.52
C SER A 302 -3.65 12.99 -5.26
N GLY A 303 -4.05 13.57 -4.14
CA GLY A 303 -3.62 14.91 -3.76
C GLY A 303 -4.65 15.69 -2.94
N PRO A 304 -4.33 16.94 -2.58
CA PRO A 304 -5.30 17.87 -2.02
C PRO A 304 -6.27 18.38 -3.08
N TYR A 305 -7.54 18.46 -2.70
CA TYR A 305 -8.61 19.03 -3.51
C TYR A 305 -9.41 20.00 -2.66
N GLU A 306 -9.79 21.13 -3.23
CA GLU A 306 -10.79 22.00 -2.65
C GLU A 306 -12.18 21.46 -3.01
N VAL A 307 -12.98 21.14 -1.99
CA VAL A 307 -14.37 20.70 -2.15
C VAL A 307 -15.26 21.84 -1.69
N THR A 308 -16.05 22.37 -2.61
CA THR A 308 -17.10 23.34 -2.33
C THR A 308 -18.45 22.65 -2.46
N VAL A 309 -19.29 22.80 -1.44
CA VAL A 309 -20.68 22.35 -1.47
C VAL A 309 -21.59 23.54 -1.25
N GLU A 310 -22.55 23.72 -2.15
CA GLU A 310 -23.61 24.71 -2.03
C GLU A 310 -24.95 24.01 -1.81
N THR A 311 -25.68 24.47 -0.80
CA THR A 311 -27.09 24.18 -0.59
C THR A 311 -27.93 25.42 -0.92
N GLU A 312 -29.24 25.38 -0.68
CA GLU A 312 -30.08 26.57 -0.85
C GLU A 312 -29.76 27.71 0.13
N SER A 313 -29.17 27.39 1.28
CA SER A 313 -28.96 28.32 2.39
C SER A 313 -27.49 28.58 2.74
N GLU A 314 -26.57 27.70 2.31
CA GLU A 314 -25.18 27.74 2.76
C GLU A 314 -24.21 27.35 1.63
N ARG A 315 -23.00 27.90 1.70
CA ARG A 315 -21.85 27.44 0.92
C ARG A 315 -20.71 27.10 1.89
N THR A 316 -20.21 25.87 1.79
CA THR A 316 -19.11 25.36 2.60
C THR A 316 -17.96 24.94 1.71
N THR A 317 -16.74 25.33 2.08
CA THR A 317 -15.51 24.94 1.39
C THR A 317 -14.56 24.25 2.36
N ALA A 318 -13.99 23.12 1.97
CA ALA A 318 -13.04 22.36 2.77
C ALA A 318 -12.02 21.64 1.88
N THR A 319 -10.85 21.32 2.44
CA THR A 319 -9.82 20.53 1.74
C THR A 319 -10.05 19.04 1.95
N TRP A 320 -10.18 18.30 0.85
CA TRP A 320 -10.19 16.85 0.82
C TRP A 320 -8.83 16.33 0.35
N TRP A 321 -8.21 15.46 1.15
CA TRP A 321 -6.95 14.81 0.77
C TRP A 321 -7.23 13.42 0.22
N SER A 322 -7.19 13.25 -1.10
CA SER A 322 -7.33 11.95 -1.79
C SER A 322 -6.04 11.11 -1.68
N CYS A 323 -5.40 11.12 -0.51
CA CYS A 323 -4.11 10.50 -0.24
C CYS A 323 -4.25 9.36 0.79
N PRO A 324 -3.77 8.14 0.50
CA PRO A 324 -3.59 7.11 1.52
C PRO A 324 -2.66 7.57 2.65
N PRO A 325 -2.81 7.03 3.89
CA PRO A 325 -3.82 6.08 4.35
C PRO A 325 -5.11 6.78 4.80
N ARG A 326 -5.35 8.05 4.42
CA ARG A 326 -6.60 8.71 4.80
C ARG A 326 -7.75 7.89 4.26
N GLY A 327 -8.79 7.75 5.08
CA GLY A 327 -9.95 6.97 4.68
C GLY A 327 -10.77 7.68 3.61
N PRO A 328 -11.84 7.01 3.14
CA PRO A 328 -12.88 7.66 2.34
C PRO A 328 -13.35 8.96 3.02
N ALA A 329 -13.67 9.96 2.21
CA ALA A 329 -14.24 11.21 2.70
C ALA A 329 -15.77 11.19 2.58
N THR A 330 -16.43 11.85 3.53
CA THR A 330 -17.88 11.97 3.59
C THR A 330 -18.28 13.43 3.70
N LEU A 331 -19.06 13.94 2.75
CA LEU A 331 -19.83 15.17 2.92
C LEU A 331 -21.12 14.82 3.65
N LEU A 332 -21.18 15.19 4.93
CA LEU A 332 -22.29 14.90 5.82
C LEU A 332 -23.23 16.11 5.86
N VAL A 333 -24.47 15.89 5.45
CA VAL A 333 -25.60 16.77 5.78
C VAL A 333 -26.17 16.30 7.12
N ASP A 334 -26.05 17.12 8.15
CA ASP A 334 -26.52 16.76 9.49
C ASP A 334 -28.04 16.95 9.65
N ALA A 335 -28.56 16.72 10.85
CA ALA A 335 -30.00 16.84 11.13
C ALA A 335 -30.53 18.29 11.07
N THR A 336 -29.66 19.28 10.91
CA THR A 336 -30.02 20.70 10.75
C THR A 336 -29.94 21.17 9.29
N GLY A 337 -29.49 20.30 8.38
CA GLY A 337 -29.23 20.65 6.98
C GLY A 337 -27.84 21.25 6.74
N SER A 338 -27.01 21.38 7.78
CA SER A 338 -25.65 21.91 7.67
C SER A 338 -24.71 20.88 7.04
N VAL A 339 -23.79 21.34 6.20
CA VAL A 339 -22.86 20.46 5.46
C VAL A 339 -21.46 20.52 6.02
N THR A 340 -20.87 19.34 6.32
CA THR A 340 -19.48 19.23 6.78
C THR A 340 -18.71 18.15 6.02
N LEU A 341 -17.43 18.38 5.76
CA LEU A 341 -16.53 17.36 5.23
C LEU A 341 -15.88 16.58 6.38
N GLN A 342 -16.17 15.29 6.46
CA GLN A 342 -15.56 14.36 7.38
C GLN A 342 -14.56 13.47 6.63
N GLN A 343 -13.33 13.42 7.12
CA GLN A 343 -12.32 12.50 6.63
C GLN A 343 -11.55 11.91 7.80
N GLY A 344 -11.48 10.58 7.83
CA GLY A 344 -10.66 9.83 8.76
C GLY A 344 -9.19 9.83 8.36
N GLY A 345 -8.30 9.82 9.34
CA GLY A 345 -6.86 9.79 9.13
C GLY A 345 -6.12 10.81 9.99
N PRO A 346 -4.78 10.84 9.90
CA PRO A 346 -3.94 11.78 10.66
C PRO A 346 -4.32 13.23 10.36
N ARG A 347 -4.30 14.11 11.37
CA ARG A 347 -4.49 15.56 11.24
C ARG A 347 -3.41 16.27 12.05
N ARG A 348 -2.99 17.47 11.63
CA ARG A 348 -2.25 18.39 12.51
C ARG A 348 -3.08 18.63 13.78
N GLY A 349 -2.43 18.48 14.94
CA GLY A 349 -3.01 18.68 16.27
C GLY A 349 -3.17 20.14 16.63
#